data_AF-A0A8N5EW84-F1
#
_entry.id   AF-A0A8N5EW84-F1
#
_cell.length_a   1.000
_cell.length_b   1.000
_cell.length_c   1.000
_cell.angle_alpha   90.00
_cell.angle_beta   90.00
_cell.angle_gamma   90.00
#
_symmetry.space_group_name_H-M   'P 1'
#
loop_
_entity.id
_entity.type
_entity.pdbx_description
1 polymer ?
#
loop_
_entity_poly.entity_id
_entity_poly.type
_entity_poly.pdbx_seq_one_letter_code
_entity_poly.pdbx_strand_id
1 'polypeptide(L)'
;MTSLKEDVRRSAMLCILTVPATMTSHDLMKFVASFYEVIEHMKIIRDSTPNQYMVLIKFSSQADADSFYMACNGRQFNSIEEDVCQLVYVERAEVFKSEDGASLPVMDLTELPKCTVCLERMDESVNGILTTLCNHSFHSQCLQRWEDTTCPVCRYCQTPEPVEENKCFECGVQENLWICLICGHIGCGRYVSRHAYKHFEETQHTYAMQLTNHRVWDYAGDNYVHRLVASKTDGKLVQYECEGDMCQEEKIDALQLEYSYLLTSQLESQRIYWENKIVRIEKDTAEEINNMKTKFKETIEKCDSLEQRLNDLLKEKQSVERKCSQLNNKVAKLSNELKEEQELNKCLRANQALLQNKLKEEERVLKETCEQKDLQISEIQEQLRDVMFYLETQQKINHLPAETRQEIQEGQINIAVASSASSSTAGTGKPSSRRGRGKRGK
;
A
#
# COMPACT_ATOMS: atom_id res chain seq x y z
N MET A 1 18.80 26.26 33.76
CA MET A 1 17.95 27.09 32.87
C MET A 1 18.23 26.68 31.44
N THR A 2 17.30 25.99 30.80
CA THR A 2 17.42 25.54 29.41
C THR A 2 17.43 26.77 28.50
N SER A 3 18.43 26.92 27.64
CA SER A 3 18.54 28.08 26.75
C SER A 3 17.51 28.01 25.63
N LEU A 4 16.63 29.01 25.53
CA LEU A 4 15.57 29.12 24.52
C LEU A 4 16.03 29.70 23.17
N LYS A 5 17.34 29.80 22.90
CA LYS A 5 17.91 30.27 21.63
C LYS A 5 17.57 29.34 20.44
N GLU A 6 17.25 29.91 19.28
CA GLU A 6 16.79 29.20 18.06
C GLU A 6 17.70 28.04 17.61
N ASP A 7 19.00 28.09 17.88
CA ASP A 7 19.97 27.07 17.44
C ASP A 7 20.02 25.79 18.30
N VAL A 8 19.22 25.69 19.35
CA VAL A 8 19.18 24.50 20.23
C VAL A 8 17.99 23.62 19.84
N ARG A 9 18.25 22.42 19.29
CA ARG A 9 17.21 21.40 19.04
C ARG A 9 16.52 21.04 20.35
N ARG A 10 15.20 21.20 20.42
CA ARG A 10 14.35 20.79 21.54
C ARG A 10 13.25 19.87 21.06
N SER A 11 12.66 19.14 21.99
CA SER A 11 11.53 18.25 21.72
C SER A 11 10.22 19.03 21.80
N ALA A 12 9.20 18.60 21.06
CA ALA A 12 7.80 19.04 21.25
C ALA A 12 7.15 18.39 22.49
N MET A 13 7.94 17.73 23.34
CA MET A 13 7.50 17.04 24.54
C MET A 13 8.11 17.68 25.79
N LEU A 14 7.24 17.98 26.76
CA LEU A 14 7.61 18.52 28.07
C LEU A 14 7.11 17.59 29.16
N CYS A 15 7.81 17.59 30.30
CA CYS A 15 7.36 16.94 31.52
C CYS A 15 7.23 17.97 32.64
N ILE A 16 6.07 17.96 33.31
CA ILE A 16 5.90 18.62 34.60
C ILE A 16 6.42 17.66 35.67
N LEU A 17 7.46 18.06 36.40
CA LEU A 17 8.14 17.17 37.35
C LEU A 17 7.40 17.00 38.68
N THR A 18 6.80 18.08 39.19
CA THR A 18 6.34 18.16 40.58
C THR A 18 4.91 18.69 40.61
N VAL A 19 3.94 17.88 40.18
CA VAL A 19 2.52 18.22 40.35
C VAL A 19 2.05 17.70 41.71
N PRO A 20 1.57 18.56 42.62
CA PRO A 20 1.11 18.14 43.94
C PRO A 20 -0.05 17.14 43.86
N ALA A 21 -0.07 16.12 44.72
CA ALA A 21 -1.17 15.15 44.80
C ALA A 21 -2.51 15.77 45.22
N THR A 22 -2.49 16.95 45.84
CA THR A 22 -3.69 17.77 46.12
C THR A 22 -4.35 18.28 44.84
N MET A 23 -3.60 18.40 43.75
CA MET A 23 -4.09 18.79 42.44
C MET A 23 -4.72 17.58 41.75
N THR A 24 -6.03 17.64 41.50
CA THR A 24 -6.71 16.57 40.76
C THR A 24 -6.42 16.67 39.27
N SER A 25 -6.76 15.61 38.51
CA SER A 25 -6.76 15.65 37.04
C SER A 25 -7.58 16.82 36.48
N HIS A 26 -8.69 17.18 37.15
CA HIS A 26 -9.54 18.32 36.77
C HIS A 26 -8.86 19.66 36.97
N ASP A 27 -8.10 19.81 38.05
CA ASP A 27 -7.38 21.05 38.34
C ASP A 27 -6.18 21.20 37.40
N LEU A 28 -5.47 20.11 37.12
CA LEU A 28 -4.42 20.08 36.10
C LEU A 28 -4.97 20.50 34.74
N MET A 29 -6.13 19.95 34.36
CA MET A 29 -6.86 20.32 33.16
C MET A 29 -7.18 21.83 33.11
N LYS A 30 -7.69 22.40 34.19
CA LYS A 30 -7.91 23.87 34.27
C LYS A 30 -6.61 24.66 34.14
N PHE A 31 -5.52 24.18 34.73
CA PHE A 31 -4.21 24.85 34.68
C PHE A 31 -3.64 24.92 33.26
N VAL A 32 -3.79 23.85 32.47
CA VAL A 32 -3.29 23.78 31.09
C VAL A 32 -4.30 24.24 30.03
N ALA A 33 -5.49 24.71 30.44
CA ALA A 33 -6.62 24.98 29.55
C ALA A 33 -6.30 25.95 28.39
N SER A 34 -5.43 26.94 28.60
CA SER A 34 -5.02 27.90 27.57
C SER A 34 -4.28 27.28 26.38
N PHE A 35 -3.84 26.02 26.50
CA PHE A 35 -3.04 25.32 25.50
C PHE A 35 -3.71 24.03 24.99
N TYR A 36 -4.98 23.78 25.31
CA TYR A 36 -5.67 22.55 24.90
C TYR A 36 -5.68 22.30 23.40
N GLU A 37 -5.81 23.35 22.59
CA GLU A 37 -5.85 23.22 21.13
C GLU A 37 -4.53 22.74 20.53
N VAL A 38 -3.41 22.88 21.24
CA VAL A 38 -2.06 22.53 20.78
C VAL A 38 -1.45 21.34 21.51
N ILE A 39 -2.17 20.77 22.48
CA ILE A 39 -1.77 19.57 23.22
C ILE A 39 -2.33 18.36 22.49
N GLU A 40 -1.47 17.45 22.03
CA GLU A 40 -1.90 16.19 21.42
C GLU A 40 -2.21 15.15 22.49
N HIS A 41 -1.28 14.98 23.44
CA HIS A 41 -1.33 13.91 24.42
C HIS A 41 -0.79 14.34 25.78
N MET A 42 -1.49 13.96 26.84
CA MET A 42 -1.08 14.11 28.23
C MET A 42 -1.08 12.74 28.90
N LYS A 43 0.00 12.40 29.61
CA LYS A 43 0.11 11.16 30.37
C LYS A 43 0.50 11.45 31.80
N ILE A 44 -0.35 11.03 32.73
CA ILE A 44 -0.05 11.07 34.16
C ILE A 44 0.86 9.87 34.46
N ILE A 45 2.03 10.15 35.03
CA ILE A 45 3.00 9.16 35.47
C ILE A 45 3.37 9.43 36.92
N ARG A 46 3.83 8.41 37.62
CA ARG A 46 4.29 8.52 39.00
C ARG A 46 5.68 7.92 39.12
N ASP A 47 6.49 8.49 39.98
CA ASP A 47 7.76 7.92 40.41
C ASP A 47 7.63 7.44 41.86
N SER A 48 8.74 7.24 42.56
CA SER A 48 8.77 6.84 43.97
C SER A 48 8.55 8.00 44.95
N THR A 49 8.43 9.24 44.47
CA THR A 49 8.29 10.39 45.35
C THR A 49 6.85 10.50 45.86
N PRO A 50 6.65 10.63 47.18
CA PRO A 50 5.32 10.72 47.76
C PRO A 50 4.68 12.07 47.45
N ASN A 51 3.35 12.13 47.46
CA ASN A 51 2.55 13.37 47.39
C ASN A 51 2.78 14.25 46.16
N GLN A 52 3.41 13.72 45.12
CA GLN A 52 3.52 14.36 43.82
C GLN A 52 3.41 13.34 42.70
N TYR A 53 3.09 13.83 41.52
CA TYR A 53 3.11 13.06 40.29
C TYR A 53 3.69 13.89 39.16
N MET A 54 4.07 13.22 38.08
CA MET A 54 4.61 13.88 36.90
C MET A 54 3.60 13.80 35.76
N VAL A 55 3.67 14.76 34.85
CA VAL A 55 2.78 14.80 33.68
C VAL A 55 3.61 15.00 32.43
N LEU A 56 3.56 14.01 31.54
CA LEU A 56 4.19 14.09 30.23
C LEU A 56 3.19 14.70 29.23
N ILE A 57 3.58 15.79 28.58
CA ILE A 57 2.74 16.52 27.63
C ILE A 57 3.45 16.57 26.27
N LYS A 58 2.76 16.10 25.23
CA LYS A 58 3.19 16.20 23.83
C LYS A 58 2.37 17.29 23.14
N PHE A 59 3.06 18.24 22.51
CA PHE A 59 2.47 19.34 21.75
C PHE A 59 2.57 19.07 20.24
N SER A 60 1.72 19.73 19.45
CA SER A 60 1.71 19.63 17.99
C SER A 60 2.99 20.16 17.34
N SER A 61 3.65 21.14 17.97
CA SER A 61 4.92 21.68 17.49
C SER A 61 5.89 22.03 18.62
N GLN A 62 7.18 22.13 18.28
CA GLN A 62 8.20 22.62 19.21
C GLN A 62 7.91 24.06 19.67
N ALA A 63 7.35 24.90 18.79
CA ALA A 63 7.02 26.29 19.11
C ALA A 63 5.91 26.40 20.17
N ASP A 64 4.93 25.49 20.11
CA ASP A 64 3.85 25.41 21.11
C ASP A 64 4.40 24.95 22.47
N ALA A 65 5.30 23.95 22.46
CA ALA A 65 6.00 23.51 23.66
C ALA A 65 6.84 24.65 24.27
N ASP A 66 7.59 25.40 23.45
CA ASP A 66 8.38 26.55 23.90
C ASP A 66 7.49 27.65 24.50
N SER A 67 6.33 27.91 23.89
CA SER A 67 5.35 28.88 24.39
C SER A 67 4.75 28.45 25.74
N PHE A 68 4.40 27.18 25.88
CA PHE A 68 3.95 26.61 27.15
C PHE A 68 5.05 26.69 28.22
N TYR A 69 6.30 26.38 27.86
CA TYR A 69 7.45 26.49 28.77
C TYR A 69 7.60 27.92 29.29
N MET A 70 7.56 28.92 28.41
CA MET A 70 7.69 30.33 28.79
C MET A 70 6.54 30.82 29.68
N ALA A 71 5.32 30.32 29.45
CA ALA A 71 4.13 30.76 30.18
C ALA A 71 3.95 30.07 31.55
N CYS A 72 4.31 28.79 31.65
CA CYS A 72 3.97 27.96 32.79
C CYS A 72 5.17 27.60 33.68
N ASN A 73 6.41 27.62 33.17
CA ASN A 73 7.58 27.25 33.98
C ASN A 73 7.83 28.26 35.10
N GLY A 74 7.89 27.79 36.34
CA GLY A 74 8.05 28.63 37.54
C GLY A 74 6.76 29.33 38.00
N ARG A 75 5.63 29.09 37.34
CA ARG A 75 4.32 29.61 37.76
C ARG A 75 3.75 28.74 38.86
N GLN A 76 3.17 29.35 39.90
CA GLN A 76 2.43 28.63 40.94
C GLN A 76 1.17 27.96 40.37
N PHE A 77 0.85 26.76 40.85
CA PHE A 77 -0.34 26.02 40.41
C PHE A 77 -1.64 26.68 40.88
N ASN A 78 -1.64 27.20 42.10
CA ASN A 78 -2.77 27.90 42.71
C ASN A 78 -2.25 29.02 43.63
N SER A 79 -3.15 29.82 44.21
CA SER A 79 -2.79 30.94 45.10
C SER A 79 -2.70 30.57 46.59
N ILE A 80 -2.88 29.29 46.91
CA ILE A 80 -2.96 28.77 48.29
C ILE A 80 -1.65 28.09 48.69
N GLU A 81 -1.10 27.27 47.79
CA GLU A 81 0.13 26.51 47.98
C GLU A 81 1.30 27.23 47.28
N GLU A 82 2.51 27.04 47.80
CA GLU A 82 3.73 27.64 47.23
C GLU A 82 4.32 26.83 46.06
N ASP A 83 3.70 25.69 45.73
CA ASP A 83 4.18 24.77 44.70
C ASP A 83 4.16 25.41 43.30
N VAL A 84 5.29 25.26 42.61
CA VAL A 84 5.52 25.83 41.27
C VAL A 84 5.62 24.74 40.22
N CYS A 85 5.11 25.04 39.03
CA CYS A 85 5.23 24.19 37.86
C CYS A 85 6.68 24.17 37.36
N GLN A 86 7.36 23.04 37.54
CA GLN A 86 8.71 22.82 37.04
C GLN A 86 8.67 22.00 35.76
N LEU A 87 9.12 22.61 34.65
CA LEU A 87 9.10 22.00 33.33
C LEU A 87 10.50 21.58 32.88
N VAL A 88 10.56 20.42 32.21
CA VAL A 88 11.76 19.94 31.51
C VAL A 88 11.40 19.45 30.11
N TYR A 89 12.32 19.61 29.17
CA TYR A 89 12.20 19.03 27.83
C TYR A 89 12.55 17.56 27.86
N VAL A 90 11.75 16.75 27.19
CA VAL A 90 11.92 15.30 27.12
C VAL A 90 12.37 14.91 25.72
N GLU A 91 13.60 14.44 25.60
CA GLU A 91 14.15 13.98 24.32
C GLU A 91 13.51 12.67 23.85
N ARG A 92 13.32 11.72 24.77
CA ARG A 92 12.74 10.40 24.45
C ARG A 92 12.03 9.82 25.67
N ALA A 93 10.89 9.17 25.42
CA ALA A 93 10.19 8.34 26.40
C ALA A 93 10.01 6.93 25.81
N GLU A 94 10.45 5.90 26.53
CA GLU A 94 10.32 4.50 26.13
C GLU A 94 9.36 3.78 27.07
N VAL A 95 8.45 2.98 26.52
CA VAL A 95 7.49 2.19 27.30
C VAL A 95 7.91 0.73 27.21
N PHE A 96 8.35 0.17 28.34
CA PHE A 96 8.60 -1.26 28.47
C PHE A 96 7.28 -1.93 28.87
N LYS A 97 6.67 -2.68 27.94
CA LYS A 97 5.55 -3.57 28.30
C LYS A 97 6.14 -4.78 29.01
N SER A 98 5.79 -4.98 30.28
CA SER A 98 5.99 -6.27 30.93
C SER A 98 4.96 -7.24 30.34
N GLU A 99 5.46 -8.25 29.62
CA GLU A 99 4.78 -9.45 29.12
C GLU A 99 4.00 -9.35 27.79
N ASP A 100 4.33 -10.32 26.92
CA ASP A 100 3.71 -10.66 25.62
C ASP A 100 2.29 -11.22 25.81
N GLY A 101 1.36 -10.38 26.26
CA GLY A 101 0.02 -10.82 26.61
C GLY A 101 -1.06 -9.79 26.33
N ALA A 102 -1.33 -9.48 25.06
CA ALA A 102 -2.67 -9.13 24.54
C ALA A 102 -2.58 -8.77 23.05
N SER A 103 -3.33 -9.52 22.23
CA SER A 103 -3.55 -9.33 20.78
C SER A 103 -2.30 -9.28 19.90
N LEU A 104 -2.16 -10.28 19.02
CA LEU A 104 -1.30 -10.13 17.84
C LEU A 104 -1.84 -8.95 17.02
N PRO A 105 -1.09 -7.84 16.85
CA PRO A 105 -1.54 -6.78 15.97
C PRO A 105 -1.65 -7.36 14.55
N VAL A 106 -2.78 -7.12 13.90
CA VAL A 106 -2.90 -7.37 12.46
C VAL A 106 -1.83 -6.51 11.80
N MET A 107 -0.90 -7.13 11.07
CA MET A 107 0.16 -6.39 10.38
C MET A 107 -0.47 -5.29 9.53
N ASP A 108 0.09 -4.08 9.65
CA ASP A 108 -0.33 -2.83 8.98
C ASP A 108 -1.62 -2.15 9.47
N LEU A 109 -2.22 -2.56 10.59
CA LEU A 109 -3.36 -1.86 11.20
C LEU A 109 -3.17 -1.66 12.70
N THR A 110 -3.14 -0.39 13.14
CA THR A 110 -3.18 -0.03 14.58
C THR A 110 -4.62 0.31 14.94
N GLU A 111 -5.28 -0.51 15.75
CA GLU A 111 -6.59 -0.14 16.28
C GLU A 111 -6.42 1.05 17.23
N LEU A 112 -6.93 2.22 16.82
CA LEU A 112 -6.95 3.40 17.65
C LEU A 112 -8.04 3.25 18.73
N PRO A 113 -7.71 3.42 20.01
CA PRO A 113 -8.67 3.25 21.09
C PRO A 113 -9.83 4.25 20.97
N LYS A 114 -11.03 3.84 21.36
CA LYS A 114 -12.21 4.73 21.44
C LYS A 114 -12.34 5.29 22.84
N CYS A 115 -12.70 6.56 22.96
CA CYS A 115 -12.98 7.15 24.27
C CYS A 115 -14.23 6.48 24.85
N THR A 116 -14.17 5.88 26.05
CA THR A 116 -15.33 5.18 26.63
C THR A 116 -16.43 6.12 27.12
N VAL A 117 -16.19 7.43 27.13
CA VAL A 117 -17.15 8.44 27.56
C VAL A 117 -18.01 8.93 26.38
N CYS A 118 -17.40 9.32 25.25
CA CYS A 118 -18.15 9.77 24.06
C CYS A 118 -18.26 8.72 22.93
N LEU A 119 -17.55 7.59 23.05
CA LEU A 119 -17.48 6.51 22.06
C LEU A 119 -16.85 6.90 20.70
N GLU A 120 -16.29 8.11 20.60
CA GLU A 120 -15.56 8.58 19.42
C GLU A 120 -14.12 8.03 19.39
N ARG A 121 -13.52 8.06 18.20
CA ARG A 121 -12.15 7.61 17.97
C ARG A 121 -11.15 8.62 18.54
N MET A 122 -10.15 8.14 19.28
CA MET A 122 -9.01 8.93 19.72
C MET A 122 -7.89 8.79 18.68
N ASP A 123 -8.01 9.49 17.55
CA ASP A 123 -7.01 9.49 16.48
C ASP A 123 -6.07 10.69 16.55
N GLU A 124 -5.05 10.73 15.68
CA GLU A 124 -4.08 11.83 15.59
C GLU A 124 -4.71 13.19 15.23
N SER A 125 -5.97 13.22 14.77
CA SER A 125 -6.67 14.46 14.47
C SER A 125 -7.39 15.08 15.69
N VAL A 126 -7.47 14.33 16.80
CA VAL A 126 -8.12 14.80 18.03
C VAL A 126 -7.08 15.26 19.05
N ASN A 127 -7.09 16.56 19.34
CA ASN A 127 -6.23 17.15 20.38
C ASN A 127 -6.76 16.87 21.79
N GLY A 128 -5.84 16.77 22.74
CA GLY A 128 -6.14 16.73 24.16
C GLY A 128 -6.54 15.35 24.67
N ILE A 129 -5.82 14.28 24.30
CA ILE A 129 -5.99 12.95 24.90
C ILE A 129 -5.28 12.91 26.26
N LEU A 130 -5.95 12.42 27.31
CA LEU A 130 -5.40 12.26 28.65
C LEU A 130 -5.38 10.77 29.04
N THR A 131 -4.20 10.25 29.37
CA THR A 131 -4.01 8.90 29.92
C THR A 131 -3.78 8.95 31.42
N THR A 132 -4.61 8.23 32.17
CA THR A 132 -4.54 8.13 33.64
C THR A 132 -3.50 7.12 34.11
N LEU A 133 -3.24 7.06 35.44
CA LEU A 133 -2.30 6.11 36.05
C LEU A 133 -2.61 4.63 35.78
N CYS A 134 -3.89 4.29 35.60
CA CYS A 134 -4.32 2.93 35.23
C CYS A 134 -4.21 2.65 33.72
N ASN A 135 -3.57 3.55 32.97
CA ASN A 135 -3.31 3.44 31.53
C ASN A 135 -4.57 3.38 30.64
N HIS A 136 -5.69 3.93 31.11
CA HIS A 136 -6.87 4.20 30.29
C HIS A 136 -6.80 5.64 29.73
N SER A 137 -7.17 5.81 28.46
CA SER A 137 -7.12 7.09 27.76
C SER A 137 -8.51 7.63 27.44
N PHE A 138 -8.68 8.94 27.57
CA PHE A 138 -9.92 9.66 27.35
C PHE A 138 -9.64 10.99 26.64
N HIS A 139 -10.62 11.58 25.97
CA HIS A 139 -10.54 13.01 25.66
C HIS A 139 -10.55 13.80 26.98
N SER A 140 -9.63 14.75 27.12
CA SER A 140 -9.55 15.66 28.27
C SER A 140 -10.91 16.30 28.58
N GLN A 141 -11.60 16.80 27.56
CA GLN A 141 -12.92 17.41 27.72
C GLN A 141 -13.99 16.42 28.21
N CYS A 142 -13.89 15.15 27.84
CA CYS A 142 -14.79 14.10 28.31
C CYS A 142 -14.51 13.73 29.76
N LEU A 143 -13.24 13.59 30.14
CA LEU A 143 -12.86 13.33 31.53
C LEU A 143 -13.19 14.52 32.43
N GLN A 144 -13.05 15.76 31.94
CA GLN A 144 -13.39 16.96 32.70
C GLN A 144 -14.88 17.03 33.09
N ARG A 145 -15.77 16.45 32.28
CA ARG A 145 -17.21 16.37 32.56
C ARG A 145 -17.59 15.23 33.51
N TRP A 146 -16.66 14.33 33.79
CA TRP A 146 -16.85 13.25 34.75
C TRP A 146 -16.70 13.82 36.16
N GLU A 147 -17.70 13.68 37.03
CA GLU A 147 -17.69 14.36 38.34
C GLU A 147 -16.75 13.70 39.35
N ASP A 148 -16.44 12.41 39.19
CA ASP A 148 -15.60 11.66 40.11
C ASP A 148 -14.11 11.72 39.73
N THR A 149 -13.21 11.74 40.73
CA THR A 149 -11.75 11.61 40.53
C THR A 149 -11.30 10.18 40.19
N THR A 150 -12.24 9.28 39.86
CA THR A 150 -11.99 7.87 39.56
C THR A 150 -12.08 7.59 38.06
N CYS A 151 -11.29 6.64 37.57
CA CYS A 151 -11.29 6.25 36.17
C CYS A 151 -12.67 5.69 35.75
N PRO A 152 -13.30 6.18 34.67
CA PRO A 152 -14.59 5.65 34.19
C PRO A 152 -14.58 4.15 33.84
N VAL A 153 -13.41 3.58 33.55
CA VAL A 153 -13.27 2.18 33.13
C VAL A 153 -13.06 1.25 34.32
N CYS A 154 -12.09 1.54 35.19
CA CYS A 154 -11.69 0.64 36.27
C CYS A 154 -11.90 1.19 37.69
N ARG A 155 -12.43 2.40 37.82
CA ARG A 155 -12.62 3.13 39.10
C ARG A 155 -11.37 3.35 39.94
N TYR A 156 -10.18 3.09 39.39
CA TYR A 156 -8.91 3.46 40.01
C TYR A 156 -8.77 4.98 40.07
N CYS A 157 -8.25 5.53 41.18
CA CYS A 157 -8.05 6.97 41.34
C CYS A 157 -7.15 7.52 40.22
N GLN A 158 -7.58 8.62 39.60
CA GLN A 158 -6.93 9.17 38.40
C GLN A 158 -5.58 9.82 38.71
N THR A 159 -5.46 10.39 39.92
CA THR A 159 -4.24 10.96 40.50
C THR A 159 -3.94 10.27 41.84
N PRO A 160 -2.69 10.29 42.33
CA PRO A 160 -2.37 9.78 43.66
C PRO A 160 -3.15 10.57 44.70
N GLU A 161 -3.66 9.89 45.73
CA GLU A 161 -4.22 10.58 46.89
C GLU A 161 -3.06 11.12 47.76
N PRO A 162 -3.20 12.32 48.34
CA PRO A 162 -2.22 12.82 49.28
C PRO A 162 -2.17 11.88 50.49
N VAL A 163 -1.01 11.26 50.69
CA VAL A 163 -0.72 10.49 51.88
C VAL A 163 -0.23 11.48 52.91
N GLU A 164 -1.01 11.73 53.96
CA GLU A 164 -0.50 12.51 55.08
C GLU A 164 0.78 11.85 55.59
N GLU A 165 1.85 12.63 55.69
CA GLU A 165 3.11 12.17 56.29
C GLU A 165 2.87 11.91 57.78
N ASN A 166 2.37 10.72 58.07
CA ASN A 166 2.24 10.25 59.42
C ASN A 166 3.64 10.24 60.03
N LYS A 167 3.82 11.06 61.05
CA LYS A 167 5.06 11.16 61.82
C LYS A 167 4.74 11.20 63.29
N CYS A 168 5.62 10.66 64.11
CA CYS A 168 5.48 10.76 65.56
C CYS A 168 5.52 12.23 65.97
N PHE A 169 4.56 12.68 66.78
CA PHE A 169 4.44 14.08 67.20
C PHE A 169 5.60 14.56 68.08
N GLU A 170 6.32 13.64 68.72
CA GLU A 170 7.45 13.96 69.60
C GLU A 170 8.81 13.88 68.89
N CYS A 171 9.08 12.85 68.08
CA CYS A 171 10.39 12.64 67.46
C CYS A 171 10.43 12.72 65.94
N GLY A 172 9.30 12.87 65.26
CA GLY A 172 9.23 12.98 63.81
C GLY A 172 9.54 11.70 63.02
N VAL A 173 9.79 10.57 63.69
CA VAL A 173 9.98 9.26 63.02
C VAL A 173 8.74 8.92 62.20
N GLN A 174 8.93 8.37 60.99
CA GLN A 174 7.86 8.02 60.04
C GLN A 174 7.54 6.51 60.00
N GLU A 175 8.33 5.68 60.70
CA GLU A 175 8.16 4.23 60.74
C GLU A 175 7.63 3.72 62.09
N ASN A 176 6.97 2.56 62.08
CA ASN A 176 6.42 1.91 63.27
C ASN A 176 5.53 2.84 64.11
N LEU A 177 4.59 3.49 63.43
CA LEU A 177 3.69 4.48 64.01
C LEU A 177 2.39 3.86 64.50
N TRP A 178 1.91 4.44 65.60
CA TRP A 178 0.70 4.04 66.30
C TRP A 178 -0.16 5.27 66.52
N ILE A 179 -1.42 5.22 66.08
CA ILE A 179 -2.40 6.27 66.29
C ILE A 179 -3.32 5.91 67.47
N CYS A 180 -3.44 6.81 68.43
CA CYS A 180 -4.39 6.66 69.54
C CYS A 180 -5.83 6.75 69.01
N LEU A 181 -6.65 5.73 69.30
CA LEU A 181 -8.05 5.71 68.83
C LEU A 181 -8.99 6.64 69.60
N ILE A 182 -8.51 7.21 70.71
CA ILE A 182 -9.32 8.07 71.58
C ILE A 182 -9.12 9.55 71.21
N CYS A 183 -7.87 9.97 70.97
CA CYS A 183 -7.54 11.38 70.73
C CYS A 183 -6.75 11.65 69.45
N GLY A 184 -6.45 10.64 68.63
CA GLY A 184 -5.74 10.79 67.36
C GLY A 184 -4.24 11.10 67.46
N HIS A 185 -3.64 11.06 68.66
CA HIS A 185 -2.19 11.28 68.82
C HIS A 185 -1.38 10.18 68.13
N ILE A 186 -0.36 10.56 67.34
CA ILE A 186 0.53 9.62 66.64
C ILE A 186 1.88 9.50 67.36
N GLY A 187 2.15 8.31 67.89
CA GLY A 187 3.39 7.98 68.60
C GLY A 187 4.20 6.90 67.90
N CYS A 188 5.52 6.91 68.09
CA CYS A 188 6.40 5.81 67.64
C CYS A 188 6.30 4.59 68.58
N GLY A 189 6.53 3.40 68.01
CA GLY A 189 6.36 2.12 68.69
C GLY A 189 7.35 1.83 69.83
N ARG A 190 7.10 0.73 70.54
CA ARG A 190 7.85 0.29 71.74
C ARG A 190 9.36 0.05 71.49
N TYR A 191 9.75 -0.23 70.25
CA TYR A 191 11.14 -0.51 69.86
C TYR A 191 11.89 0.71 69.30
N VAL A 192 11.22 1.88 69.25
CA VAL A 192 11.83 3.14 68.82
C VAL A 192 12.06 4.02 70.05
N SER A 193 11.20 5.01 70.31
CA SER A 193 11.29 5.91 71.48
C SER A 193 10.09 5.79 72.42
N ARG A 194 9.17 4.85 72.14
CA ARG A 194 7.99 4.52 72.96
C ARG A 194 7.01 5.67 73.20
N HIS A 195 6.94 6.64 72.29
CA HIS A 195 6.05 7.79 72.44
C HIS A 195 4.57 7.41 72.45
N ALA A 196 4.19 6.34 71.75
CA ALA A 196 2.83 5.80 71.85
C ALA A 196 2.51 5.23 73.25
N TYR A 197 3.51 4.70 73.95
CA TYR A 197 3.35 4.17 75.32
C TYR A 197 3.39 5.29 76.36
N LYS A 198 4.29 6.26 76.23
CA LYS A 198 4.31 7.45 77.10
C LYS A 198 2.98 8.21 77.04
N HIS A 199 2.45 8.40 75.83
CA HIS A 199 1.12 8.98 75.63
C HIS A 199 0.05 8.23 76.41
N PHE A 200 0.06 6.89 76.41
CA PHE A 200 -0.83 6.09 77.25
C PHE A 200 -0.61 6.35 78.75
N GLU A 201 0.63 6.37 79.23
CA GLU A 201 0.93 6.63 80.65
C GLU A 201 0.41 8.01 81.11
N GLU A 202 0.58 9.04 80.27
CA GLU A 202 0.20 10.42 80.58
C GLU A 202 -1.32 10.67 80.47
N THR A 203 -1.97 10.08 79.45
CA THR A 203 -3.36 10.40 79.11
C THR A 203 -4.36 9.30 79.50
N GLN A 204 -3.86 8.12 79.89
CA GLN A 204 -4.65 6.91 80.13
C GLN A 204 -5.47 6.47 78.91
N HIS A 205 -5.03 6.83 77.71
CA HIS A 205 -5.64 6.36 76.48
C HIS A 205 -5.20 4.93 76.15
N THR A 206 -6.06 3.97 76.45
CA THR A 206 -5.71 2.53 76.44
C THR A 206 -5.57 1.92 75.05
N TYR A 207 -6.16 2.51 74.01
CA TYR A 207 -6.20 1.90 72.67
C TYR A 207 -5.39 2.67 71.63
N ALA A 208 -4.51 1.96 70.92
CA ALA A 208 -3.77 2.49 69.79
C ALA A 208 -3.73 1.51 68.61
N MET A 209 -3.81 2.03 67.38
CA MET A 209 -3.78 1.25 66.15
C MET A 209 -2.46 1.47 65.40
N GLN A 210 -1.81 0.39 64.96
CA GLN A 210 -0.62 0.47 64.12
C GLN A 210 -1.01 0.90 62.69
N LEU A 211 -0.37 1.94 62.16
CA LEU A 211 -0.73 2.52 60.86
C LEU A 211 -0.41 1.61 59.66
N THR A 212 0.55 0.69 59.78
CA THR A 212 0.99 -0.17 58.66
C THR A 212 0.11 -1.38 58.40
N ASN A 213 -0.47 -1.98 59.44
CA ASN A 213 -1.22 -3.24 59.35
C ASN A 213 -2.59 -3.19 60.04
N HIS A 214 -3.00 -2.01 60.52
CA HIS A 214 -4.28 -1.75 61.18
C HIS A 214 -4.60 -2.66 62.37
N ARG A 215 -3.57 -3.16 63.07
CA ARG A 215 -3.76 -3.93 64.30
C ARG A 215 -3.94 -2.98 65.47
N VAL A 216 -4.92 -3.26 66.33
CA VAL A 216 -5.22 -2.47 67.52
C VAL A 216 -4.58 -3.14 68.74
N TRP A 217 -3.84 -2.37 69.51
CA TRP A 217 -3.22 -2.77 70.77
C TRP A 217 -3.98 -2.17 71.94
N ASP A 218 -4.24 -2.99 72.95
CA ASP A 218 -4.74 -2.58 74.25
C ASP A 218 -3.57 -2.47 75.23
N TYR A 219 -3.27 -1.25 75.69
CA TYR A 219 -2.22 -1.00 76.67
C TYR A 219 -2.60 -1.41 78.10
N ALA A 220 -3.89 -1.46 78.44
CA ALA A 220 -4.36 -1.93 79.74
C ALA A 220 -4.42 -3.46 79.79
N GLY A 221 -4.88 -4.09 78.71
CA GLY A 221 -4.94 -5.55 78.57
C GLY A 221 -3.62 -6.21 78.14
N ASP A 222 -2.62 -5.42 77.73
CA ASP A 222 -1.32 -5.82 77.17
C ASP A 222 -1.44 -6.92 76.08
N ASN A 223 -2.46 -6.79 75.23
CA ASN A 223 -2.78 -7.73 74.17
C ASN A 223 -3.29 -7.01 72.91
N TYR A 224 -3.34 -7.73 71.79
CA TYR A 224 -4.00 -7.23 70.58
C TYR A 224 -5.52 -7.39 70.72
N VAL A 225 -6.26 -6.35 70.37
CA VAL A 225 -7.73 -6.40 70.31
C VAL A 225 -8.14 -7.23 69.09
N HIS A 226 -8.89 -8.31 69.33
CA HIS A 226 -9.51 -9.10 68.27
C HIS A 226 -10.73 -8.36 67.70
N ARG A 227 -10.86 -8.36 66.38
CA ARG A 227 -11.90 -7.59 65.66
C ARG A 227 -13.29 -8.18 65.91
N LEU A 228 -14.15 -7.47 66.64
CA LEU A 228 -15.60 -7.67 66.56
C LEU A 228 -16.07 -7.19 65.18
N VAL A 229 -16.54 -8.09 64.33
CA VAL A 229 -17.01 -7.76 62.97
C VAL A 229 -18.49 -7.41 63.03
N ALA A 230 -18.82 -6.15 62.69
CA ALA A 230 -20.20 -5.74 62.49
C ALA A 230 -20.76 -6.35 61.20
N SER A 231 -21.85 -7.12 61.30
CA SER A 231 -22.62 -7.53 60.12
C SER A 231 -23.23 -6.30 59.43
N LYS A 232 -23.03 -6.19 58.11
CA LYS A 232 -23.44 -5.03 57.30
C LYS A 232 -24.95 -4.81 57.21
N THR A 233 -25.78 -5.72 57.70
CA THR A 233 -27.25 -5.64 57.51
C THR A 233 -28.02 -5.11 58.71
N ASP A 234 -27.47 -5.09 59.94
CA ASP A 234 -28.30 -4.77 61.12
C ASP A 234 -27.57 -4.04 62.28
N GLY A 235 -26.29 -3.69 62.14
CA GLY A 235 -25.59 -2.77 63.07
C GLY A 235 -25.45 -3.21 64.54
N LYS A 236 -25.84 -4.43 64.91
CA LYS A 236 -25.75 -4.93 66.29
C LYS A 236 -24.34 -5.45 66.61
N LEU A 237 -23.74 -4.94 67.68
CA LEU A 237 -22.43 -5.36 68.18
C LEU A 237 -22.56 -6.75 68.84
N VAL A 238 -21.82 -7.74 68.35
CA VAL A 238 -21.80 -9.09 68.94
C VAL A 238 -20.43 -9.34 69.53
N GLN A 239 -20.38 -9.68 70.83
CA GLN A 239 -19.21 -10.14 71.56
C GLN A 239 -19.02 -11.63 71.26
N TYR A 240 -17.83 -12.03 70.81
CA TYR A 240 -17.49 -13.44 70.67
C TYR A 240 -16.69 -13.90 71.88
N GLU A 241 -17.37 -14.50 72.86
CA GLU A 241 -16.80 -15.53 73.73
C GLU A 241 -17.84 -16.64 73.94
N CYS A 242 -17.34 -17.88 73.91
CA CYS A 242 -18.05 -19.15 73.80
C CYS A 242 -18.88 -19.53 75.04
N GLU A 243 -19.59 -20.67 74.91
CA GLU A 243 -20.26 -21.49 75.92
C GLU A 243 -21.80 -21.38 75.95
N GLY A 244 -22.45 -21.98 74.95
CA GLY A 244 -23.91 -22.22 75.03
C GLY A 244 -24.59 -22.69 73.74
N ASP A 245 -23.92 -22.61 72.59
CA ASP A 245 -24.58 -22.81 71.28
C ASP A 245 -24.03 -23.99 70.45
N MET A 246 -23.37 -24.97 71.09
CA MET A 246 -22.76 -26.11 70.40
C MET A 246 -23.75 -26.86 69.47
N CYS A 247 -25.07 -26.78 69.71
CA CYS A 247 -26.06 -27.47 68.87
C CYS A 247 -26.57 -26.65 67.66
N GLN A 248 -26.49 -25.30 67.68
CA GLN A 248 -26.83 -24.48 66.49
C GLN A 248 -25.59 -24.11 65.69
N GLU A 249 -24.44 -23.89 66.35
CA GLU A 249 -23.16 -23.63 65.70
C GLU A 249 -22.71 -24.83 64.86
N GLU A 250 -22.83 -26.07 65.36
CA GLU A 250 -22.58 -27.30 64.58
C GLU A 250 -23.50 -27.42 63.35
N LYS A 251 -24.75 -26.94 63.43
CA LYS A 251 -25.69 -26.96 62.29
C LYS A 251 -25.38 -25.86 61.28
N ILE A 252 -24.97 -24.69 61.74
CA ILE A 252 -24.55 -23.57 60.89
C ILE A 252 -23.24 -23.92 60.20
N ASP A 253 -22.29 -24.53 60.90
CA ASP A 253 -21.02 -25.02 60.34
C ASP A 253 -21.26 -26.14 59.34
N ALA A 254 -22.18 -27.08 59.64
CA ALA A 254 -22.59 -28.10 58.69
C ALA A 254 -23.23 -27.49 57.43
N LEU A 255 -24.12 -26.52 57.58
CA LEU A 255 -24.72 -25.80 56.44
C LEU A 255 -23.69 -24.98 55.64
N GLN A 256 -22.73 -24.37 56.33
CA GLN A 256 -21.64 -23.61 55.70
C GLN A 256 -20.69 -24.54 54.95
N LEU A 257 -20.43 -25.73 55.47
CA LEU A 257 -19.64 -26.76 54.80
C LEU A 257 -20.36 -27.29 53.55
N GLU A 258 -21.66 -27.59 53.64
CA GLU A 258 -22.49 -27.99 52.50
C GLU A 258 -22.57 -26.90 51.43
N TYR A 259 -22.73 -25.64 51.84
CA TYR A 259 -22.71 -24.50 50.94
C TYR A 259 -21.33 -24.33 50.27
N SER A 260 -20.24 -24.48 51.03
CA SER A 260 -18.88 -24.42 50.50
C SER A 260 -18.60 -25.56 49.52
N TYR A 261 -19.09 -26.77 49.82
CA TYR A 261 -18.99 -27.92 48.93
C TYR A 261 -19.78 -27.70 47.64
N LEU A 262 -21.02 -27.18 47.74
CA LEU A 262 -21.85 -26.84 46.59
C LEU A 262 -21.19 -25.76 45.72
N LEU A 263 -20.68 -24.69 46.34
CA LEU A 263 -19.98 -23.62 45.63
C LEU A 263 -18.73 -24.15 44.92
N THR A 264 -17.92 -24.95 45.61
CA THR A 264 -16.70 -25.54 45.05
C THR A 264 -17.03 -26.50 43.90
N SER A 265 -18.05 -27.35 44.06
CA SER A 265 -18.55 -28.24 43.01
C SER A 265 -19.05 -27.46 41.79
N GLN A 266 -19.76 -26.35 42.00
CA GLN A 266 -20.27 -25.52 40.92
C GLN A 266 -19.14 -24.78 40.18
N LEU A 267 -18.16 -24.24 40.92
CA LEU A 267 -16.99 -23.59 40.34
C LEU A 267 -16.11 -24.58 39.56
N GLU A 268 -15.91 -25.79 40.09
CA GLU A 268 -15.17 -26.84 39.39
C GLU A 268 -15.91 -27.29 38.11
N SER A 269 -17.24 -27.43 38.17
CA SER A 269 -18.06 -27.72 36.99
C SER A 269 -17.96 -26.63 35.91
N GLN A 270 -17.97 -25.36 36.32
CA GLN A 270 -17.78 -24.24 35.38
C GLN A 270 -16.36 -24.22 34.81
N ARG A 271 -15.34 -24.44 35.65
CA ARG A 271 -13.95 -24.53 35.23
C ARG A 271 -13.78 -25.61 34.17
N ILE A 272 -14.22 -26.84 34.44
CA ILE A 272 -14.17 -27.97 33.50
C ILE A 272 -14.92 -27.64 32.21
N TYR A 273 -16.09 -27.00 32.28
CA TYR A 273 -16.84 -26.60 31.09
C TYR A 273 -16.04 -25.63 30.20
N TRP A 274 -15.46 -24.59 30.80
CA TRP A 274 -14.70 -23.58 30.05
C TRP A 274 -13.36 -24.11 29.56
N GLU A 275 -12.63 -24.90 30.34
CA GLU A 275 -11.42 -25.60 29.90
C GLU A 275 -11.72 -26.49 28.68
N ASN A 276 -12.79 -27.29 28.74
CA ASN A 276 -13.21 -28.11 27.59
C ASN A 276 -13.68 -27.29 26.38
N LYS A 277 -14.22 -26.09 26.59
CA LYS A 277 -14.61 -25.19 25.50
C LYS A 277 -13.39 -24.55 24.86
N ILE A 278 -12.41 -24.14 25.64
CA ILE A 278 -11.12 -23.62 25.18
C ILE A 278 -10.40 -24.69 24.36
N VAL A 279 -10.24 -25.91 24.89
CA VAL A 279 -9.59 -27.02 24.19
C VAL A 279 -10.28 -27.34 22.86
N ARG A 280 -11.61 -27.28 22.80
CA ARG A 280 -12.35 -27.46 21.53
C ARG A 280 -12.05 -26.36 20.52
N ILE A 281 -12.09 -25.10 20.95
CA ILE A 281 -11.77 -23.97 20.08
C ILE A 281 -10.31 -24.03 19.61
N GLU A 282 -9.36 -24.35 20.49
CA GLU A 282 -7.95 -24.54 20.14
C GLU A 282 -7.76 -25.68 19.13
N LYS A 283 -8.50 -26.78 19.29
CA LYS A 283 -8.49 -27.87 18.33
C LYS A 283 -9.06 -27.47 16.98
N ASP A 284 -10.24 -26.85 16.95
CA ASP A 284 -10.91 -26.43 15.73
C ASP A 284 -10.05 -25.40 14.97
N THR A 285 -9.47 -24.43 15.68
CA THR A 285 -8.54 -23.45 15.09
C THR A 285 -7.25 -24.10 14.58
N ALA A 286 -6.69 -25.08 15.28
CA ALA A 286 -5.53 -25.83 14.80
C ALA A 286 -5.83 -26.64 13.53
N GLU A 287 -7.02 -27.25 13.44
CA GLU A 287 -7.49 -27.94 12.24
C GLU A 287 -7.68 -26.98 11.06
N GLU A 288 -8.28 -25.81 11.29
CA GLU A 288 -8.40 -24.75 10.28
C GLU A 288 -7.05 -24.25 9.79
N ILE A 289 -6.10 -23.98 10.70
CA ILE A 289 -4.74 -23.57 10.35
C ILE A 289 -4.05 -24.64 9.50
N ASN A 290 -4.17 -25.91 9.87
CA ASN A 290 -3.58 -27.01 9.10
C ASN A 290 -4.22 -27.14 7.70
N ASN A 291 -5.54 -27.00 7.60
CA ASN A 291 -6.25 -27.00 6.32
C ASN A 291 -5.87 -25.80 5.43
N MET A 292 -5.63 -24.62 6.02
CA MET A 292 -5.14 -23.46 5.27
C MET A 292 -3.69 -23.66 4.83
N LYS A 293 -2.85 -24.25 5.67
CA LYS A 293 -1.45 -24.56 5.36
C LYS A 293 -1.32 -25.57 4.21
N THR A 294 -2.17 -26.60 4.17
CA THR A 294 -2.18 -27.56 3.05
C THR A 294 -2.62 -26.89 1.75
N LYS A 295 -3.71 -26.12 1.76
CA LYS A 295 -4.16 -25.33 0.59
C LYS A 295 -3.11 -24.35 0.10
N PHE A 296 -2.40 -23.68 1.01
CA PHE A 296 -1.32 -22.77 0.66
C PHE A 296 -0.16 -23.50 -0.02
N LYS A 297 0.25 -24.66 0.52
CA LYS A 297 1.27 -25.51 -0.09
C LYS A 297 0.87 -25.98 -1.50
N GLU A 298 -0.36 -26.46 -1.69
CA GLU A 298 -0.87 -26.84 -3.02
C GLU A 298 -0.89 -25.66 -4.00
N THR A 299 -1.16 -24.46 -3.51
CA THR A 299 -1.17 -23.24 -4.34
C THR A 299 0.25 -22.86 -4.77
N ILE A 300 1.22 -22.95 -3.86
CA ILE A 300 2.64 -22.74 -4.18
C ILE A 300 3.10 -23.75 -5.24
N GLU A 301 2.82 -25.04 -5.05
CA GLU A 301 3.19 -26.07 -6.02
C GLU A 301 2.57 -25.82 -7.42
N LYS A 302 1.33 -25.32 -7.46
CA LYS A 302 0.70 -24.87 -8.70
C LYS A 302 1.39 -23.65 -9.31
N CYS A 303 1.74 -22.65 -8.51
CA CYS A 303 2.50 -21.48 -8.96
C CYS A 303 3.85 -21.90 -9.56
N ASP A 304 4.62 -22.73 -8.88
CA ASP A 304 5.90 -23.25 -9.37
C ASP A 304 5.74 -24.00 -10.70
N SER A 305 4.69 -24.82 -10.82
CA SER A 305 4.40 -25.55 -12.06
C SER A 305 4.04 -24.62 -13.22
N LEU A 306 3.31 -23.53 -12.94
CA LEU A 306 2.93 -22.52 -13.93
C LEU A 306 4.14 -21.68 -14.35
N GLU A 307 5.02 -21.33 -13.41
CA GLU A 307 6.28 -20.63 -13.69
C GLU A 307 7.21 -21.46 -14.58
N GLN A 308 7.35 -22.76 -14.30
CA GLN A 308 8.11 -23.66 -15.17
C GLN A 308 7.52 -23.70 -16.59
N ARG A 309 6.19 -23.86 -16.69
CA ARG A 309 5.50 -23.90 -17.99
C ARG A 309 5.61 -22.58 -18.76
N LEU A 310 5.56 -21.45 -18.06
CA LEU A 310 5.78 -20.13 -18.64
C LEU A 310 7.20 -20.01 -19.21
N ASN A 311 8.20 -20.46 -18.46
CA ASN A 311 9.60 -20.45 -18.91
C ASN A 311 9.82 -21.31 -20.16
N ASP A 312 9.18 -22.48 -20.23
CA ASP A 312 9.26 -23.34 -21.42
C ASP A 312 8.56 -22.71 -22.63
N LEU A 313 7.37 -22.15 -22.44
CA LEU A 313 6.67 -21.40 -23.49
C LEU A 313 7.47 -20.19 -23.98
N LEU A 314 8.20 -19.50 -23.09
CA LEU A 314 9.08 -18.39 -23.49
C LEU A 314 10.26 -18.87 -24.35
N LYS A 315 10.86 -20.03 -24.02
CA LYS A 315 11.92 -20.64 -24.84
C LYS A 315 11.38 -21.06 -26.21
N GLU A 316 10.21 -21.69 -26.26
CA GLU A 316 9.55 -22.08 -27.51
C GLU A 316 9.22 -20.85 -28.36
N LYS A 317 8.63 -19.81 -27.75
CA LYS A 317 8.36 -18.53 -28.41
C LYS A 317 9.63 -17.96 -29.05
N GLN A 318 10.73 -17.86 -28.31
CA GLN A 318 12.00 -17.35 -28.85
C GLN A 318 12.52 -18.21 -30.01
N SER A 319 12.38 -19.54 -29.94
CA SER A 319 12.77 -20.45 -31.02
C SER A 319 11.94 -20.22 -32.28
N VAL A 320 10.62 -20.07 -32.13
CA VAL A 320 9.70 -19.77 -33.24
C VAL A 320 9.96 -18.39 -33.82
N GLU A 321 10.17 -17.36 -33.00
CA GLU A 321 10.51 -16.01 -33.46
C GLU A 321 11.80 -16.00 -34.30
N ARG A 322 12.84 -16.73 -33.88
CA ARG A 322 14.07 -16.89 -34.66
C ARG A 322 13.79 -17.55 -36.00
N LYS A 323 12.97 -18.60 -36.05
CA LYS A 323 12.58 -19.28 -37.30
C LYS A 323 11.78 -18.36 -38.22
N CYS A 324 10.81 -17.62 -37.68
CA CYS A 324 10.02 -16.63 -38.43
C CYS A 324 10.92 -15.53 -39.00
N SER A 325 11.86 -15.00 -38.24
CA SER A 325 12.84 -14.01 -38.71
C SER A 325 13.70 -14.56 -39.85
N GLN A 326 14.21 -15.79 -39.72
CA GLN A 326 14.98 -16.45 -40.79
C GLN A 326 14.16 -16.68 -42.05
N LEU A 327 12.90 -17.12 -41.92
CA LEU A 327 11.99 -17.30 -43.06
C LEU A 327 11.66 -15.97 -43.74
N ASN A 328 11.37 -14.92 -42.96
CA ASN A 328 11.14 -13.58 -43.51
C ASN A 328 12.34 -13.08 -44.31
N ASN A 329 13.57 -13.28 -43.81
CA ASN A 329 14.77 -12.90 -44.53
C ASN A 329 14.92 -13.69 -45.85
N LYS A 330 14.57 -14.98 -45.86
CA LYS A 330 14.56 -15.79 -47.09
C LYS A 330 13.51 -15.31 -48.09
N VAL A 331 12.28 -15.05 -47.62
CA VAL A 331 11.20 -14.54 -48.47
C VAL A 331 11.57 -13.18 -49.06
N ALA A 332 12.16 -12.28 -48.28
CA ALA A 332 12.62 -10.97 -48.76
C ALA A 332 13.69 -11.11 -49.86
N LYS A 333 14.67 -12.01 -49.68
CA LYS A 333 15.70 -12.29 -50.70
C LYS A 333 15.09 -12.84 -51.98
N LEU A 334 14.29 -13.92 -51.88
CA LEU A 334 13.63 -14.53 -53.03
C LEU A 334 12.68 -13.54 -53.74
N SER A 335 12.02 -12.66 -52.99
CA SER A 335 11.17 -11.62 -53.59
C SER A 335 11.97 -10.58 -54.36
N ASN A 336 13.19 -10.25 -53.94
CA ASN A 336 14.06 -9.33 -54.67
C ASN A 336 14.62 -10.02 -55.92
N GLU A 337 15.14 -11.25 -55.79
CA GLU A 337 15.62 -12.04 -56.94
C GLU A 337 14.52 -12.21 -58.00
N LEU A 338 13.29 -12.51 -57.58
CA LEU A 338 12.15 -12.60 -58.49
C LEU A 338 11.86 -11.27 -59.21
N LYS A 339 11.97 -10.13 -58.53
CA LYS A 339 11.77 -8.81 -59.15
C LYS A 339 12.87 -8.49 -60.16
N GLU A 340 14.12 -8.80 -59.83
CA GLU A 340 15.26 -8.62 -60.72
C GLU A 340 15.11 -9.49 -61.98
N GLU A 341 14.76 -10.76 -61.83
CA GLU A 341 14.49 -11.67 -62.95
C GLU A 341 13.29 -11.21 -63.79
N GLN A 342 12.22 -10.70 -63.17
CA GLN A 342 11.07 -10.15 -63.89
C GLN A 342 11.44 -8.93 -64.74
N GLU A 343 12.22 -7.99 -64.20
CA GLU A 343 12.68 -6.82 -64.96
C GLU A 343 13.69 -7.20 -66.04
N LEU A 344 14.59 -8.15 -65.77
CA LEU A 344 15.50 -8.70 -66.78
C LEU A 344 14.71 -9.34 -67.93
N ASN A 345 13.72 -10.18 -67.64
CA ASN A 345 12.89 -10.83 -68.66
C ASN A 345 12.15 -9.80 -69.51
N LYS A 346 11.62 -8.74 -68.89
CA LYS A 346 10.93 -7.64 -69.57
C LYS A 346 11.87 -6.88 -70.50
N CYS A 347 13.09 -6.57 -70.05
CA CYS A 347 14.12 -5.92 -70.88
C CYS A 347 14.54 -6.80 -72.06
N LEU A 348 14.77 -8.10 -71.82
CA LEU A 348 15.11 -9.07 -72.88
C LEU A 348 14.00 -9.20 -73.91
N ARG A 349 12.72 -9.26 -73.50
CA ARG A 349 11.58 -9.28 -74.43
C ARG A 349 11.47 -8.00 -75.24
N ALA A 350 11.69 -6.84 -74.63
CA ALA A 350 11.69 -5.57 -75.34
C ALA A 350 12.82 -5.52 -76.39
N ASN A 351 14.03 -5.95 -76.03
CA ASN A 351 15.15 -6.07 -76.96
C ASN A 351 14.88 -7.07 -78.08
N GLN A 352 14.29 -8.23 -77.78
CA GLN A 352 13.91 -9.23 -78.77
C GLN A 352 12.91 -8.66 -79.77
N ALA A 353 11.89 -7.92 -79.32
CA ALA A 353 10.93 -7.27 -80.20
C ALA A 353 11.59 -6.20 -81.09
N LEU A 354 12.53 -5.43 -80.54
CA LEU A 354 13.27 -4.40 -81.28
C LEU A 354 14.17 -5.03 -82.35
N LEU A 355 14.86 -6.13 -82.04
CA LEU A 355 15.65 -6.90 -82.99
C LEU A 355 14.78 -7.54 -84.08
N GLN A 356 13.62 -8.10 -83.72
CA GLN A 356 12.68 -8.64 -84.71
C GLN A 356 12.16 -7.57 -85.66
N ASN A 357 11.86 -6.37 -85.16
CA ASN A 357 11.42 -5.25 -85.99
C ASN A 357 12.54 -4.77 -86.92
N LYS A 358 13.78 -4.66 -86.42
CA LYS A 358 14.95 -4.35 -87.25
C LYS A 358 15.17 -5.41 -88.33
N LEU A 359 15.10 -6.69 -87.99
CA LEU A 359 15.27 -7.78 -88.95
C LEU A 359 14.21 -7.70 -90.05
N LYS A 360 12.94 -7.48 -89.69
CA LYS A 360 11.86 -7.31 -90.68
C LYS A 360 12.06 -6.11 -91.58
N GLU A 361 12.56 -5.00 -91.03
CA GLU A 361 12.83 -3.79 -91.81
C GLU A 361 14.01 -4.00 -92.77
N GLU A 362 15.09 -4.63 -92.31
CA GLU A 362 16.23 -5.01 -93.15
C GLU A 362 15.80 -6.01 -94.25
N GLU A 363 14.97 -7.01 -93.92
CA GLU A 363 14.40 -7.95 -94.90
C GLU A 363 13.52 -7.21 -95.94
N ARG A 364 12.72 -6.23 -95.51
CA ARG A 364 11.90 -5.40 -96.41
C ARG A 364 12.78 -4.57 -97.34
N VAL A 365 13.77 -3.86 -96.81
CA VAL A 365 14.72 -3.06 -97.58
C VAL A 365 15.47 -3.95 -98.57
N LEU A 366 15.96 -5.11 -98.13
CA LEU A 366 16.65 -6.08 -99.00
C LEU A 366 15.75 -6.51 -100.17
N LYS A 367 14.48 -6.81 -99.89
CA LYS A 367 13.50 -7.21 -100.91
C LYS A 367 13.22 -6.09 -101.90
N GLU A 368 12.97 -4.87 -101.43
CA GLU A 368 12.77 -3.69 -102.28
C GLU A 368 14.01 -3.43 -103.16
N THR A 369 15.21 -3.60 -102.60
CA THR A 369 16.47 -3.45 -103.34
C THR A 369 16.63 -4.54 -104.40
N CYS A 370 16.26 -5.78 -104.08
CA CYS A 370 16.28 -6.89 -105.04
C CYS A 370 15.29 -6.65 -106.18
N GLU A 371 14.06 -6.25 -105.87
CA GLU A 371 13.03 -5.90 -106.88
C GLU A 371 13.49 -4.74 -107.78
N GLN A 372 14.13 -3.71 -107.22
CA GLN A 372 14.73 -2.62 -108.01
C GLN A 372 15.87 -3.11 -108.90
N LYS A 373 16.73 -4.01 -108.40
CA LYS A 373 17.81 -4.59 -109.19
C LYS A 373 17.28 -5.50 -110.30
N ASP A 374 16.25 -6.29 -110.04
CA ASP A 374 15.59 -7.13 -111.03
C ASP A 374 14.92 -6.29 -112.12
N LEU A 375 14.28 -5.16 -111.76
CA LEU A 375 13.76 -4.19 -112.72
C LEU A 375 14.88 -3.61 -113.59
N GLN A 376 15.99 -3.18 -112.99
CA GLN A 376 17.16 -2.70 -113.74
C GLN A 376 17.73 -3.77 -114.68
N ILE A 377 17.82 -5.02 -114.22
CA ILE A 377 18.26 -6.15 -115.04
C ILE A 377 17.29 -6.37 -116.19
N SER A 378 15.98 -6.35 -115.95
CA SER A 378 14.96 -6.52 -116.98
C SER A 378 15.02 -5.41 -118.02
N GLU A 379 15.16 -4.15 -117.59
CA GLU A 379 15.30 -2.99 -118.49
C GLU A 379 16.57 -3.10 -119.34
N ILE A 380 17.70 -3.46 -118.73
CA ILE A 380 18.96 -3.69 -119.46
C ILE A 380 18.83 -4.88 -120.43
N GLN A 381 18.12 -5.94 -120.03
CA GLN A 381 17.84 -7.09 -120.90
C GLN A 381 16.94 -6.71 -122.09
N GLU A 382 15.93 -5.86 -121.89
CA GLU A 382 15.10 -5.31 -122.96
C GLU A 382 15.92 -4.42 -123.89
N GLN A 383 16.75 -3.53 -123.35
CA GLN A 383 17.67 -2.72 -124.15
C GLN A 383 18.63 -3.59 -124.98
N LEU A 384 19.19 -4.65 -124.41
CA LEU A 384 20.00 -5.63 -125.14
C LEU A 384 19.19 -6.34 -126.22
N ARG A 385 17.92 -6.68 -125.94
CA ARG A 385 17.02 -7.31 -126.91
C ARG A 385 16.70 -6.37 -128.07
N ASP A 386 16.46 -5.09 -127.81
CA ASP A 386 16.23 -4.06 -128.81
C ASP A 386 17.48 -3.80 -129.66
N VAL A 387 18.67 -3.76 -129.04
CA VAL A 387 19.94 -3.66 -129.77
C VAL A 387 20.19 -4.89 -130.63
N MET A 388 19.92 -6.10 -130.11
CA MET A 388 20.01 -7.32 -130.90
C MET A 388 19.01 -7.32 -132.06
N PHE A 389 17.77 -6.88 -131.83
CA PHE A 389 16.75 -6.75 -132.88
C PHE A 389 17.15 -5.72 -133.93
N TYR A 390 17.72 -4.57 -133.52
CA TYR A 390 18.27 -3.57 -134.44
C TYR A 390 19.39 -4.16 -135.30
N LEU A 391 20.33 -4.90 -134.69
CA LEU A 391 21.42 -5.58 -135.42
C LEU A 391 20.91 -6.65 -136.37
N GLU A 392 19.94 -7.48 -135.96
CA GLU A 392 19.31 -8.48 -136.83
C GLU A 392 18.52 -7.84 -137.98
N THR A 393 17.78 -6.76 -137.69
CA THR A 393 17.03 -6.00 -138.69
C THR A 393 17.98 -5.32 -139.67
N GLN A 394 19.11 -4.78 -139.18
CA GLN A 394 20.16 -4.19 -140.01
C GLN A 394 20.89 -5.26 -140.86
N GLN A 395 21.11 -6.47 -140.34
CA GLN A 395 21.61 -7.60 -141.13
C GLN A 395 20.60 -8.05 -142.19
N LYS A 396 19.30 -8.15 -141.86
CA LYS A 396 18.23 -8.47 -142.82
C LYS A 396 18.06 -7.39 -143.90
N ILE A 397 18.12 -6.11 -143.54
CA ILE A 397 18.10 -4.98 -144.48
C ILE A 397 19.34 -5.00 -145.40
N ASN A 398 20.51 -5.38 -144.89
CA ASN A 398 21.72 -5.52 -145.70
C ASN A 398 21.72 -6.77 -146.62
N HIS A 399 20.84 -7.75 -146.39
CA HIS A 399 20.68 -8.95 -147.21
C HIS A 399 19.51 -8.89 -148.21
N LEU A 400 18.80 -7.76 -148.31
CA LEU A 400 17.74 -7.55 -149.30
C LEU A 400 18.28 -6.89 -150.59
N PRO A 401 17.76 -7.25 -151.79
CA PRO A 401 18.19 -6.68 -153.08
C PRO A 401 17.95 -5.17 -153.18
N ALA A 402 18.79 -4.47 -153.97
CA ALA A 402 18.90 -3.01 -154.03
C ALA A 402 17.59 -2.25 -154.34
N GLU A 403 16.60 -2.90 -154.93
CA GLU A 403 15.34 -2.29 -155.36
C GLU A 403 14.37 -2.02 -154.21
N THR A 404 14.45 -2.77 -153.09
CA THR A 404 13.54 -2.61 -151.93
C THR A 404 14.08 -1.64 -150.87
N ARG A 405 15.30 -1.11 -151.06
CA ARG A 405 16.00 -0.25 -150.09
C ARG A 405 15.56 1.21 -150.13
N GLN A 406 14.97 1.65 -151.24
CA GLN A 406 14.49 3.03 -151.42
C GLN A 406 13.07 3.26 -150.85
N GLU A 407 12.19 2.26 -150.85
CA GLU A 407 10.82 2.43 -150.34
C GLU A 407 10.71 2.44 -148.81
N ILE A 408 11.72 1.96 -148.09
CA ILE A 408 11.70 1.85 -146.62
C ILE A 408 12.35 3.07 -145.94
N GLN A 409 13.03 3.94 -146.68
CA GLN A 409 13.75 5.10 -146.13
C GLN A 409 12.87 6.35 -145.91
N GLU A 410 11.62 6.36 -146.41
CA GLU A 410 10.70 7.52 -146.36
C GLU A 410 9.39 7.26 -145.58
N GLY A 411 9.31 6.14 -144.83
CA GLY A 411 8.11 5.78 -144.06
C GLY A 411 8.01 6.48 -142.69
N GLN A 412 7.22 7.55 -142.61
CA GLN A 412 6.83 8.21 -141.34
C GLN A 412 5.68 7.43 -140.66
N ILE A 413 5.95 6.80 -139.49
CA ILE A 413 4.95 6.10 -138.67
C ILE A 413 4.48 7.03 -137.54
N ASN A 414 3.20 7.45 -137.59
CA ASN A 414 2.51 8.15 -136.50
C ASN A 414 1.81 7.14 -135.58
N ILE A 415 2.22 7.09 -134.31
CA ILE A 415 1.59 6.27 -133.26
C ILE A 415 0.57 7.15 -132.51
N ALA A 416 -0.70 6.76 -132.56
CA ALA A 416 -1.76 7.36 -131.77
C ALA A 416 -1.67 6.90 -130.30
N VAL A 417 -1.63 7.85 -129.37
CA VAL A 417 -1.68 7.60 -127.93
C VAL A 417 -3.15 7.53 -127.50
N ALA A 418 -3.58 6.38 -126.97
CA ALA A 418 -4.84 6.24 -126.24
C ALA A 418 -4.57 6.24 -124.73
N SER A 419 -5.15 7.24 -124.08
CA SER A 419 -5.16 7.55 -122.65
C SER A 419 -5.85 6.48 -121.79
N SER A 420 -5.22 6.13 -120.66
CA SER A 420 -5.80 5.31 -119.59
C SER A 420 -6.55 6.19 -118.56
N ALA A 421 -7.77 5.77 -118.24
CA ALA A 421 -8.62 6.37 -117.23
C ALA A 421 -8.16 5.99 -115.82
N SER A 422 -8.08 7.01 -114.96
CA SER A 422 -7.87 6.91 -113.51
C SER A 422 -9.17 6.63 -112.74
N SER A 423 -9.01 6.25 -111.46
CA SER A 423 -9.96 6.29 -110.32
C SER A 423 -10.67 4.97 -109.99
N SER A 424 -10.91 4.59 -108.74
CA SER A 424 -10.47 5.04 -107.41
C SER A 424 -11.09 4.11 -106.35
N THR A 425 -10.58 4.23 -105.11
CA THR A 425 -11.29 4.05 -103.82
C THR A 425 -11.69 2.66 -103.32
N ALA A 426 -11.19 2.31 -102.12
CA ALA A 426 -12.03 1.86 -101.02
C ALA A 426 -11.27 1.95 -99.67
N GLY A 427 -11.58 2.99 -98.89
CA GLY A 427 -11.29 3.03 -97.46
C GLY A 427 -12.52 2.55 -96.69
N THR A 428 -12.33 1.69 -95.69
CA THR A 428 -13.33 1.46 -94.63
C THR A 428 -12.65 1.39 -93.27
N GLY A 429 -12.91 2.42 -92.46
CA GLY A 429 -12.56 2.48 -91.05
C GLY A 429 -13.59 1.75 -90.19
N LYS A 430 -13.09 1.06 -89.16
CA LYS A 430 -13.81 0.60 -87.97
C LYS A 430 -13.92 1.75 -86.96
N PRO A 431 -14.88 1.74 -86.01
CA PRO A 431 -14.54 1.17 -84.70
C PRO A 431 -15.67 0.40 -83.99
N SER A 432 -15.25 -0.54 -83.14
CA SER A 432 -16.09 -1.28 -82.20
C SER A 432 -15.97 -0.71 -80.77
N SER A 433 -17.12 -0.43 -80.15
CA SER A 433 -17.63 -1.00 -78.87
C SER A 433 -16.61 -1.77 -77.99
N ARG A 434 -16.58 -1.79 -76.65
CA ARG A 434 -17.52 -1.43 -75.55
C ARG A 434 -16.77 -1.63 -74.20
N ARG A 435 -17.02 -0.73 -73.25
CA ARG A 435 -17.46 -0.92 -71.83
C ARG A 435 -17.05 -2.17 -71.00
N GLY A 436 -16.70 -1.89 -69.74
CA GLY A 436 -16.93 -2.76 -68.55
C GLY A 436 -15.94 -2.48 -67.41
N ARG A 437 -16.22 -1.56 -66.47
CA ARG A 437 -16.91 -1.74 -65.16
C ARG A 437 -16.14 -2.58 -64.11
N GLY A 438 -15.44 -1.88 -63.21
CA GLY A 438 -15.69 -1.83 -61.76
C GLY A 438 -15.30 -3.01 -60.84
N LYS A 439 -14.61 -2.65 -59.73
CA LYS A 439 -15.02 -2.76 -58.30
C LYS A 439 -13.95 -3.36 -57.35
N ARG A 440 -13.64 -2.54 -56.33
CA ARG A 440 -13.41 -2.82 -54.89
C ARG A 440 -12.24 -3.71 -54.43
N GLY A 441 -11.49 -3.17 -53.48
CA GLY A 441 -10.85 -3.91 -52.38
C GLY A 441 -10.78 -2.99 -51.16
N LYS A 442 -11.34 -3.46 -50.05
CA LYS A 442 -11.18 -2.90 -48.71
C LYS A 442 -10.02 -3.64 -48.05
#